data_AF-A0A977QPA5-F1
#
_entry.id   AF-A0A977QPA5-F1
#
_cell.length_a   1.000
_cell.length_b   1.000
_cell.length_c   1.000
_cell.angle_alpha   90.00
_cell.angle_beta   90.00
_cell.angle_gamma   90.00
#
_symmetry.space_group_name_H-M   'P 1'
#
loop_
_entity.id
_entity.type
_entity.pdbx_description
1 polymer ?
#
loop_
_entity_poly.entity_id
_entity_poly.type
_entity_poly.pdbx_seq_one_letter_code
_entity_poly.pdbx_strand_id
1 'polypeptide(L)'
;ESNIPIDINIGKLQDWLVSRRHVNKDWTKSVIAVREKINNAIQDMPAHDDIAALLSGSYINYFHCLKIIEILKETEADTKNLFGRYGSQRMKDWQDVVKNYERDNLYLAESAQMLVRNINYEIPSLKKQITKEEQ
;
A
#
# COMPACT_ATOMS: atom_id res chain seq x y z
N GLU A 1 -14.61 -21.10 19.71
CA GLU A 1 -14.80 -19.63 19.83
C GLU A 1 -15.85 -19.20 18.82
N SER A 2 -16.86 -18.44 19.24
CA SER A 2 -17.90 -17.95 18.34
C SER A 2 -17.36 -16.81 17.50
N ASN A 3 -17.48 -16.90 16.18
CA ASN A 3 -17.04 -15.88 15.23
C ASN A 3 -18.06 -14.73 15.20
N ILE A 4 -18.08 -13.92 16.28
CA ILE A 4 -19.03 -12.81 16.43
C ILE A 4 -18.57 -11.68 15.49
N PRO A 5 -19.44 -11.18 14.59
CA PRO A 5 -19.07 -10.10 13.71
C PRO A 5 -18.81 -8.81 14.50
N ILE A 6 -17.76 -8.08 14.11
CA ILE A 6 -17.43 -6.78 14.66
C ILE A 6 -17.99 -5.72 13.71
N ASP A 7 -18.91 -4.90 14.20
CA ASP A 7 -19.42 -3.73 13.50
C ASP A 7 -18.63 -2.48 13.90
N ILE A 8 -18.17 -1.71 12.92
CA ILE A 8 -17.33 -0.53 13.10
C ILE A 8 -17.87 0.57 12.19
N ASN A 9 -18.22 1.71 12.77
CA ASN A 9 -18.54 2.89 11.98
C ASN A 9 -17.32 3.29 11.14
N ILE A 10 -17.52 3.48 9.83
CA ILE A 10 -16.41 3.74 8.90
C ILE A 10 -15.58 4.96 9.30
N GLY A 11 -16.21 6.06 9.71
CA GLY A 11 -15.51 7.27 10.14
C GLY A 11 -14.70 7.10 11.43
N LYS A 12 -14.89 5.97 12.14
CA LYS A 12 -14.17 5.58 13.36
C LYS A 12 -13.21 4.43 13.14
N LEU A 13 -13.06 3.91 11.93
CA LEU A 13 -12.21 2.74 11.67
C LEU A 13 -10.76 2.98 12.12
N GLN A 14 -10.19 4.15 11.81
CA GLN A 14 -8.83 4.51 12.23
C GLN A 14 -8.68 4.55 13.75
N ASP A 15 -9.59 5.29 14.42
CA ASP A 15 -9.61 5.41 15.88
C ASP A 15 -9.79 4.04 16.54
N TRP A 16 -10.64 3.20 15.96
CA TRP A 16 -10.92 1.85 16.44
C TRP A 16 -9.66 0.98 16.38
N LEU A 17 -8.94 0.97 15.25
CA LEU A 17 -7.68 0.22 15.07
C LEU A 17 -6.63 0.62 16.12
N VAL A 18 -6.49 1.92 16.41
CA VAL A 18 -5.56 2.41 17.44
C VAL A 18 -6.05 2.04 18.85
N SER A 19 -7.34 2.24 19.15
CA SER A 19 -7.92 1.97 20.48
C SER A 19 -7.82 0.50 20.89
N ARG A 20 -7.88 -0.42 19.91
CA ARG A 20 -7.73 -1.87 20.09
C ARG A 20 -6.29 -2.34 19.98
N ARG A 21 -5.34 -1.42 19.80
CA ARG A 21 -3.90 -1.71 19.66
C ARG A 21 -3.57 -2.59 18.45
N HIS A 22 -4.42 -2.61 17.43
CA HIS A 22 -4.05 -3.20 16.14
C HIS A 22 -2.99 -2.35 15.43
N VAL A 23 -3.01 -1.04 15.66
CA VAL A 23 -2.08 -0.06 15.10
C VAL A 23 -1.54 0.83 16.22
N ASN A 24 -0.26 1.19 16.16
CA ASN A 24 0.33 2.13 17.11
C ASN A 24 -0.22 3.56 16.93
N LYS A 25 -0.46 4.30 18.02
CA LYS A 25 -0.90 5.71 17.96
C LYS A 25 0.03 6.62 17.15
N ASP A 26 1.33 6.32 17.12
CA ASP A 26 2.37 7.07 16.42
C ASP A 26 2.63 6.54 14.98
N TRP A 27 1.71 5.74 14.42
CA TRP A 27 1.84 5.13 13.09
C TRP A 27 2.14 6.15 11.98
N THR A 28 1.62 7.38 12.08
CA THR A 28 1.85 8.44 11.10
C THR A 28 3.34 8.83 10.99
N LYS A 29 4.11 8.72 12.07
CA LYS A 29 5.57 8.94 12.01
C LYS A 29 6.26 7.75 11.35
N SER A 30 5.78 6.55 11.63
CA SER A 30 6.37 5.32 11.12
C SER A 30 6.14 5.15 9.61
N VAL A 31 4.99 5.60 9.10
CA VAL A 31 4.68 5.54 7.66
C VAL A 31 5.58 6.46 6.83
N ILE A 32 6.10 7.56 7.40
CA ILE A 32 7.05 8.46 6.70
C ILE A 32 8.33 7.70 6.34
N ALA A 33 8.87 6.88 7.25
CA ALA A 33 10.04 6.06 6.95
C ALA A 33 9.78 5.04 5.83
N VAL A 34 8.57 4.51 5.74
CA VAL A 34 8.16 3.62 4.63
C VAL A 34 8.11 4.40 3.32
N ARG A 35 7.61 5.64 3.35
CA ARG A 35 7.57 6.53 2.18
C ARG A 35 8.96 6.83 1.63
N GLU A 36 9.92 7.11 2.50
CA GLU A 36 11.30 7.33 2.10
C GLU A 36 11.90 6.10 1.41
N LYS A 37 11.65 4.89 1.96
CA LYS A 37 12.08 3.64 1.34
C LYS A 37 11.46 3.42 -0.05
N ILE A 38 10.16 3.71 -0.20
CA ILE A 38 9.48 3.66 -1.50
C ILE A 38 10.16 4.60 -2.49
N ASN A 39 10.39 5.86 -2.11
CA ASN A 39 11.02 6.84 -2.99
C ASN A 39 12.41 6.42 -3.47
N ASN A 40 13.18 5.78 -2.59
CA ASN A 40 14.49 5.23 -2.92
C ASN A 40 14.37 4.02 -3.86
N ALA A 41 13.47 3.08 -3.57
CA ALA A 41 13.30 1.85 -4.37
C ALA A 41 12.78 2.15 -5.80
N ILE A 42 12.02 3.23 -5.99
CA ILE A 42 11.52 3.65 -7.31
C ILE A 42 12.67 4.01 -8.26
N GLN A 43 13.77 4.56 -7.74
CA GLN A 43 14.88 5.04 -8.59
C GLN A 43 15.58 3.91 -9.35
N ASP A 44 15.44 2.66 -8.89
CA ASP A 44 16.04 1.47 -9.49
C ASP A 44 15.04 0.63 -10.29
N MET A 45 13.85 1.14 -10.63
CA MET A 45 12.84 0.35 -11.35
C MET A 45 13.21 0.14 -12.83
N PRO A 46 13.00 -1.08 -13.37
CA PRO A 46 13.23 -1.35 -14.78
C PRO A 46 12.14 -0.67 -15.62
N ALA A 47 12.46 -0.38 -16.88
CA ALA A 47 11.45 0.02 -17.85
C ALA A 47 10.51 -1.18 -18.11
N HIS A 48 9.35 -1.16 -17.46
CA HIS A 48 8.28 -2.13 -17.65
C HIS A 48 6.95 -1.38 -17.64
N ASP A 49 6.14 -1.56 -18.67
CA ASP A 49 4.95 -0.71 -18.89
C ASP A 49 3.94 -0.81 -17.72
N ASP A 50 3.71 -2.01 -17.19
CA ASP A 50 2.81 -2.18 -16.03
C ASP A 50 3.33 -1.50 -14.76
N ILE A 51 4.65 -1.48 -14.57
CA ILE A 51 5.29 -0.77 -13.46
C ILE A 51 5.17 0.73 -13.70
N ALA A 52 5.48 1.20 -14.91
CA ALA A 52 5.37 2.60 -15.26
C ALA A 52 3.94 3.11 -15.07
N ALA A 53 2.93 2.32 -15.44
CA ALA A 53 1.52 2.62 -15.21
C ALA A 53 1.20 2.73 -13.71
N LEU A 54 1.65 1.78 -12.88
CA LEU A 54 1.49 1.83 -11.43
C LEU A 54 2.17 3.05 -10.80
N LEU A 55 3.33 3.47 -11.32
CA LEU A 55 4.10 4.61 -10.84
C LEU A 55 3.57 5.95 -11.37
N SER A 56 2.85 5.96 -12.50
CA SER A 56 2.36 7.18 -13.14
C SER A 56 1.15 7.75 -12.38
N GLY A 57 1.36 8.87 -11.68
CA GLY A 57 0.29 9.69 -11.11
C GLY A 57 -0.38 9.14 -9.84
N SER A 58 0.11 8.04 -9.27
CA SER A 58 -0.49 7.43 -8.08
C SER A 58 0.37 7.61 -6.83
N TYR A 59 -0.28 7.87 -5.70
CA TYR A 59 0.33 7.65 -4.40
C TYR A 59 0.53 6.15 -4.22
N ILE A 60 1.76 5.66 -4.44
CA ILE A 60 2.14 4.25 -4.24
C ILE A 60 1.73 3.87 -2.82
N ASN A 61 1.19 2.70 -2.56
CA ASN A 61 0.79 2.29 -1.22
C ASN A 61 1.13 0.82 -1.03
N TYR A 62 0.80 0.27 0.13
CA TYR A 62 1.05 -1.14 0.43
C TYR A 62 0.62 -2.09 -0.71
N PHE A 63 -0.59 -1.91 -1.26
CA PHE A 63 -1.10 -2.77 -2.32
C PHE A 63 -0.33 -2.62 -3.64
N HIS A 64 0.12 -1.41 -3.96
CA HIS A 64 1.01 -1.19 -5.09
C HIS A 64 2.36 -1.89 -4.90
N CYS A 65 2.92 -1.86 -3.68
CA CYS A 65 4.17 -2.55 -3.37
C CYS A 65 4.04 -4.07 -3.55
N LEU A 66 2.91 -4.66 -3.13
CA LEU A 66 2.62 -6.08 -3.36
C LEU A 66 2.56 -6.43 -4.86
N LYS A 67 1.87 -5.61 -5.66
CA LYS A 67 1.80 -5.80 -7.13
C LYS A 67 3.17 -5.69 -7.77
N ILE A 68 3.98 -4.71 -7.36
CA ILE A 68 5.35 -4.55 -7.85
C ILE A 68 6.17 -5.81 -7.55
N ILE A 69 6.11 -6.35 -6.33
CA ILE A 69 6.80 -7.61 -6.00
C ILE A 69 6.32 -8.75 -6.89
N GLU A 70 5.02 -8.86 -7.18
CA GLU A 70 4.48 -9.91 -8.04
C GLU A 70 5.03 -9.79 -9.47
N ILE A 71 5.00 -8.60 -10.07
CA ILE A 71 5.58 -8.34 -11.40
C ILE A 71 7.08 -8.65 -11.40
N LEU A 72 7.81 -8.27 -10.35
CA LEU A 72 9.25 -8.56 -10.24
C LEU A 72 9.53 -10.07 -10.16
N LYS A 73 8.65 -10.87 -9.53
CA LYS A 73 8.82 -12.34 -9.52
C LYS A 73 8.69 -12.96 -10.91
N GLU A 74 7.79 -12.42 -11.74
CA GLU A 74 7.56 -12.89 -13.11
C GLU A 74 8.69 -12.43 -14.05
N THR A 75 9.07 -11.15 -13.95
CA THR A 75 10.03 -10.51 -14.86
C THR A 75 11.49 -10.80 -14.54
N GLU A 76 11.83 -11.09 -13.28
CA GLU A 76 13.19 -11.44 -12.84
C GLU A 76 13.39 -12.95 -12.60
N ALA A 77 12.45 -13.78 -13.05
CA ALA A 77 12.42 -15.24 -12.82
C ALA A 77 13.70 -15.97 -13.26
N ASP A 78 14.40 -15.46 -14.27
CA ASP A 78 15.65 -16.03 -14.82
C ASP A 78 16.93 -15.56 -14.09
N THR A 79 16.81 -14.64 -13.12
CA THR A 79 17.95 -14.16 -12.29
C THR A 79 18.02 -14.87 -10.93
N LYS A 80 17.45 -16.07 -10.83
CA LYS A 80 17.51 -16.87 -9.60
C LYS A 80 18.95 -17.32 -9.33
N ASN A 81 19.49 -16.91 -8.19
CA ASN A 81 20.79 -17.38 -7.72
C ASN A 81 20.72 -18.90 -7.44
N LEU A 82 21.86 -19.59 -7.37
CA LEU A 82 21.99 -21.05 -7.17
C LEU A 82 21.26 -21.65 -5.94
N PHE A 83 20.65 -20.84 -5.09
CA PHE A 83 19.82 -21.24 -3.94
C PHE A 83 18.32 -20.93 -4.10
N GLY A 84 17.84 -20.59 -5.31
CA GLY A 84 16.42 -20.33 -5.58
C GLY A 84 15.86 -19.06 -4.94
N ARG A 85 16.73 -18.19 -4.41
CA ARG A 85 16.33 -16.89 -3.85
C ARG A 85 16.33 -15.84 -4.96
N TYR A 86 15.21 -15.12 -5.09
CA TYR A 86 15.13 -13.89 -5.88
C TYR A 86 16.17 -12.90 -5.33
N GLY A 87 17.20 -12.59 -6.12
CA GLY A 87 18.48 -12.10 -5.60
C GLY A 87 18.82 -10.65 -5.87
N SER A 88 18.06 -9.97 -6.74
CA SER A 88 18.33 -8.58 -7.14
C SER A 88 18.20 -7.62 -5.94
N GLN A 89 18.96 -6.52 -5.98
CA GLN A 89 18.85 -5.48 -4.96
C GLN A 89 17.43 -4.90 -4.94
N ARG A 90 16.88 -4.65 -6.12
CA ARG A 90 15.48 -4.24 -6.33
C ARG A 90 14.47 -5.11 -5.61
N MET A 91 14.50 -6.44 -5.81
CA MET A 91 13.57 -7.34 -5.12
C MET A 91 13.72 -7.25 -3.60
N LYS A 92 14.96 -7.14 -3.09
CA LYS A 92 15.21 -6.99 -1.65
C LYS A 92 14.64 -5.68 -1.12
N ASP A 93 14.80 -4.58 -1.85
CA ASP A 93 14.32 -3.26 -1.45
C ASP A 93 12.79 -3.23 -1.36
N TRP A 94 12.09 -3.77 -2.37
CA TRP A 94 10.63 -3.85 -2.34
C TRP A 94 10.10 -4.81 -1.28
N GLN A 95 10.77 -5.94 -1.05
CA GLN A 95 10.45 -6.84 0.06
C GLN A 95 10.66 -6.16 1.41
N ASP A 96 11.71 -5.34 1.56
CA ASP A 96 11.95 -4.58 2.78
C ASP A 96 10.88 -3.50 3.00
N VAL A 97 10.44 -2.81 1.94
CA VAL A 97 9.29 -1.89 2.01
C VAL A 97 8.05 -2.59 2.56
N VAL A 98 7.69 -3.75 2.00
CA VAL A 98 6.52 -4.52 2.45
C VAL A 98 6.68 -4.99 3.89
N LYS A 99 7.85 -5.50 4.28
CA LYS A 99 8.12 -5.88 5.68
C LYS A 99 7.97 -4.71 6.65
N ASN A 100 8.40 -3.50 6.26
CA ASN A 100 8.24 -2.31 7.11
C ASN A 100 6.78 -1.87 7.20
N TYR A 101 5.95 -2.10 6.17
CA TYR A 101 4.50 -1.90 6.25
C TYR A 101 3.80 -2.90 7.16
N GLU A 102 4.19 -4.17 7.09
CA GLU A 102 3.62 -5.26 7.89
C GLU A 102 4.02 -5.15 9.36
N ARG A 103 5.24 -4.64 9.63
CA ARG A 103 5.67 -4.30 10.99
C ARG A 103 4.70 -3.29 11.60
N ASP A 104 4.21 -3.59 12.79
CA ASP A 104 3.25 -2.76 13.54
C ASP A 104 1.93 -2.47 12.79
N ASN A 105 1.61 -3.27 11.77
CA ASN A 105 0.41 -3.18 10.94
C ASN A 105 0.18 -1.79 10.30
N LEU A 106 1.25 -1.11 9.87
CA LEU A 106 1.12 0.20 9.23
C LEU A 106 0.26 0.16 7.97
N TYR A 107 0.25 -0.97 7.26
CA TYR A 107 -0.63 -1.18 6.11
C TYR A 107 -2.12 -1.05 6.47
N LEU A 108 -2.54 -1.53 7.65
CA LEU A 108 -3.93 -1.38 8.11
C LEU A 108 -4.26 0.10 8.37
N ALA A 109 -3.33 0.82 8.98
CA ALA A 109 -3.48 2.23 9.30
C ALA A 109 -3.65 3.09 8.03
N GLU A 110 -2.77 2.90 7.04
CA GLU A 110 -2.83 3.64 5.78
C GLU A 110 -4.07 3.24 4.96
N SER A 111 -4.41 1.95 4.93
CA SER A 111 -5.58 1.45 4.20
C SER A 111 -6.90 1.96 4.79
N ALA A 112 -7.04 1.97 6.11
CA ALA A 112 -8.22 2.51 6.78
C ALA A 112 -8.36 4.01 6.51
N GLN A 113 -7.28 4.80 6.60
CA GLN A 113 -7.31 6.21 6.26
C GLN A 113 -7.73 6.43 4.80
N MET A 114 -7.17 5.66 3.87
CA MET A 114 -7.51 5.74 2.44
C MET A 114 -8.99 5.39 2.20
N LEU A 115 -9.50 4.33 2.82
CA LEU A 115 -10.89 3.90 2.70
C LEU A 115 -11.86 4.97 3.20
N VAL A 116 -11.60 5.53 4.39
CA VAL A 116 -12.41 6.60 4.98
C VAL A 116 -12.42 7.82 4.06
N ARG A 117 -11.27 8.22 3.52
CA ARG A 117 -11.17 9.35 2.60
C ARG A 117 -11.95 9.11 1.31
N ASN A 118 -11.83 7.91 0.74
CA ASN A 118 -12.53 7.56 -0.49
C ASN A 118 -14.06 7.60 -0.32
N ILE A 119 -14.56 7.04 0.78
CA ILE A 119 -16.01 6.97 1.06
C ILE A 119 -16.57 8.35 1.35
N ASN A 120 -15.88 9.15 2.18
CA ASN A 120 -16.42 10.42 2.66
C ASN A 120 -16.23 11.57 1.67
N TYR A 121 -15.19 11.53 0.83
CA TYR A 121 -14.80 12.70 0.02
C TYR A 121 -14.63 12.37 -1.46
N GLU A 122 -13.78 11.42 -1.81
CA GLU A 122 -13.40 11.20 -3.22
C GLU A 122 -14.60 10.71 -4.04
N ILE A 123 -15.29 9.66 -3.60
CA ILE A 123 -16.45 9.10 -4.31
C ILE A 123 -17.59 10.14 -4.42
N PRO A 124 -18.02 10.83 -3.34
CA PRO A 124 -19.02 11.88 -3.47
C PRO A 124 -18.61 13.02 -4.40
N SER A 125 -17.33 13.42 -4.40
CA SER A 125 -16.81 14.46 -5.28
C SER A 125 -16.89 14.03 -6.74
N LEU A 126 -16.41 12.83 -7.05
CA LEU A 126 -16.46 12.26 -8.41
C LEU A 126 -17.90 12.12 -8.90
N LYS A 127 -18.83 11.65 -8.06
CA LYS A 127 -20.26 11.58 -8.41
C LYS A 127 -20.83 12.94 -8.81
N LYS A 128 -20.49 13.99 -8.06
CA LYS A 128 -20.93 15.37 -8.39
C LYS A 128 -20.33 15.86 -9.70
N GLN A 129 -19.07 15.53 -9.98
CA GLN A 129 -18.42 15.89 -11.24
C GLN A 129 -19.10 15.19 -12.42
N ILE A 130 -19.36 13.88 -12.33
CA ILE A 130 -20.06 13.12 -13.38
C ILE A 130 -21.41 13.77 -13.71
N THR A 131 -22.24 14.04 -12.70
CA THR A 131 -23.54 14.67 -12.90
C THR A 131 -23.44 16.07 -13.54
N LYS A 132 -22.35 16.80 -13.31
CA LYS A 132 -22.13 18.12 -13.91
C LYS A 132 -21.75 18.01 -15.40
N GLU A 133 -20.94 17.02 -15.77
CA GLU A 133 -20.52 16.80 -17.16
C GLU A 133 -21.63 16.16 -18.01
N GLU A 134 -22.63 15.52 -17.37
CA GLU A 134 -23.81 14.95 -18.03
C GLU A 134 -24.93 15.97 -18.32
N GLN A 135 -24.81 17.21 -17.83
CA GLN A 135 -25.76 18.31 -18.05
C GLN A 135 -25.38 19.15 -19.28
#